data_AF-A0A924A3T7-F1
#
_entry.id   AF-A0A924A3T7-F1
#
_cell.length_a   1.000
_cell.length_b   1.000
_cell.length_c   1.000
_cell.angle_alpha   90.00
_cell.angle_beta   90.00
_cell.angle_gamma   90.00
#
_symmetry.space_group_name_H-M   'P 1'
#
loop_
_entity.id
_entity.type
_entity.pdbx_description
1 polymer ?
#
loop_
_entity_poly.entity_id
_entity_poly.type
_entity_poly.pdbx_seq_one_letter_code
_entity_poly.pdbx_strand_id
1 'polypeptide(L)'
;MYNPFLTFDFSYNKCFLSGKAANTSLTQIPLLPKWLLKQAKLSGGEQIKLLDESIRSYSSLELPIDASLNNEFLTPLEQKIEKAFGTGYAEVSKLEENDLFIWIGKFLYG
;
A
#
# COMPACT_ATOMS: atom_id res chain seq x y z
N MET A 1 -4.83 8.28 8.69
CA MET A 1 -4.79 6.82 8.45
C MET A 1 -5.40 6.13 9.66
N TYR A 2 -6.36 5.23 9.47
CA TYR A 2 -6.91 4.41 10.56
C TYR A 2 -5.79 3.65 11.26
N ASN A 3 -5.74 3.58 12.59
CA ASN A 3 -4.65 2.91 13.32
C ASN A 3 -5.12 1.53 13.88
N PRO A 4 -4.77 0.39 13.24
CA PRO A 4 -5.21 -0.95 13.63
C PRO A 4 -4.42 -1.45 14.84
N PHE A 5 -3.29 -0.84 15.18
CA PHE A 5 -2.48 -1.23 16.35
C PHE A 5 -3.16 -0.87 17.67
N LEU A 6 -4.13 0.05 17.67
CA LEU A 6 -4.91 0.38 18.86
C LEU A 6 -5.81 -0.78 19.31
N THR A 7 -6.28 -1.60 18.35
CA THR A 7 -7.22 -2.70 18.62
C THR A 7 -6.70 -4.06 18.14
N PHE A 8 -5.48 -4.11 17.57
CA PHE A 8 -4.89 -5.27 16.88
C PHE A 8 -5.84 -5.93 15.88
N ASP A 9 -6.66 -5.13 15.21
CA ASP A 9 -7.63 -5.62 14.23
C ASP A 9 -7.14 -5.34 12.82
N PHE A 10 -6.51 -6.36 12.25
CA PHE A 10 -6.01 -6.41 10.87
C PHE A 10 -6.97 -7.19 9.95
N SER A 11 -8.24 -7.33 10.33
CA SER A 11 -9.20 -8.05 9.50
C SER A 11 -9.43 -7.33 8.16
N TYR A 12 -9.49 -8.11 7.07
CA TYR A 12 -9.61 -7.61 5.69
C TYR A 12 -10.98 -6.97 5.37
N ASN A 13 -11.85 -6.78 6.37
CA ASN A 13 -13.21 -6.26 6.21
C ASN A 13 -13.30 -4.73 6.45
N LYS A 14 -12.18 -4.06 6.69
CA LYS A 14 -12.11 -2.61 6.90
C LYS A 14 -11.20 -1.96 5.86
N CYS A 15 -11.59 -0.80 5.37
CA CYS A 15 -10.74 0.02 4.51
C CYS A 15 -9.49 0.49 5.29
N PHE A 16 -8.28 0.24 4.76
CA PHE A 16 -7.04 0.58 5.47
C PHE A 16 -6.87 2.09 5.78
N LEU A 17 -7.35 2.97 4.89
CA LEU A 17 -7.21 4.42 5.08
C LEU A 17 -8.18 4.98 6.12
N SER A 18 -9.43 4.51 6.09
CA SER A 18 -10.54 5.10 6.84
C SER A 18 -11.00 4.29 8.04
N GLY A 19 -10.67 2.99 8.10
CA GLY A 19 -11.14 2.07 9.14
C GLY A 19 -12.62 1.69 9.04
N LYS A 20 -13.33 2.16 8.00
CA LYS A 20 -14.75 1.87 7.79
C LYS A 20 -14.94 0.44 7.30
N ALA A 21 -15.95 -0.24 7.85
CA ALA A 21 -16.31 -1.60 7.52
C ALA A 21 -16.85 -1.75 6.07
N ALA A 22 -16.81 -2.98 5.56
CA ALA A 22 -17.18 -3.43 4.21
C ALA A 22 -18.62 -3.14 3.72
N ASN A 23 -19.40 -2.31 4.45
CA ASN A 23 -20.70 -1.83 3.98
C ASN A 23 -20.57 -0.84 2.80
N THR A 24 -19.33 -0.43 2.50
CA THR A 24 -18.89 0.32 1.31
C THR A 24 -18.24 -0.63 0.31
N SER A 25 -18.27 -0.30 -0.99
CA SER A 25 -17.66 -1.07 -2.08
C SER A 25 -16.13 -1.13 -1.94
N LEU A 26 -15.66 -2.10 -1.13
CA LEU A 26 -14.25 -2.40 -0.98
C LEU A 26 -13.72 -3.08 -2.25
N THR A 27 -12.56 -2.63 -2.69
CA THR A 27 -11.76 -3.28 -3.73
C THR A 27 -10.43 -3.73 -3.13
N GLN A 28 -9.83 -4.74 -3.75
CA GLN A 28 -8.49 -5.21 -3.39
C GLN A 28 -7.49 -4.60 -4.36
N ILE A 29 -6.45 -3.99 -3.78
CA ILE A 29 -5.35 -3.42 -4.54
C ILE A 29 -4.05 -4.13 -4.16
N PRO A 30 -3.07 -4.25 -5.08
CA PRO A 30 -1.77 -4.79 -4.73
C PRO A 30 -1.08 -3.95 -3.65
N LEU A 31 -0.57 -4.62 -2.61
CA LEU A 31 0.25 -3.98 -1.58
C LEU A 31 1.50 -3.35 -2.20
N LEU A 32 2.19 -4.13 -3.05
CA LEU A 32 3.35 -3.69 -3.81
C LEU A 32 2.92 -3.27 -5.22
N PRO A 33 3.04 -1.98 -5.58
CA PRO A 33 2.64 -1.52 -6.89
C PRO A 33 3.61 -2.03 -7.97
N LYS A 34 3.10 -2.21 -9.19
CA LYS A 34 3.86 -2.78 -10.31
C LYS A 34 5.14 -2.00 -10.64
N TRP A 35 5.10 -0.67 -10.50
CA TRP A 35 6.26 0.18 -10.76
C TRP A 35 7.41 -0.11 -9.79
N LEU A 36 7.10 -0.37 -8.52
CA LEU A 36 8.08 -0.64 -7.48
C LEU A 36 8.73 -2.02 -7.68
N LEU A 37 7.93 -3.04 -8.01
CA LEU A 37 8.44 -4.36 -8.38
C LEU A 37 9.39 -4.27 -9.58
N LYS A 38 8.99 -3.52 -10.62
CA LYS A 38 9.82 -3.29 -11.81
C LYS A 38 11.14 -2.59 -11.45
N GLN A 39 11.10 -1.57 -10.58
CA GLN A 39 12.30 -0.86 -10.12
C GLN A 39 13.25 -1.78 -9.34
N ALA A 40 12.70 -2.72 -8.55
CA ALA A 40 13.46 -3.74 -7.84
C ALA A 40 13.87 -4.94 -8.73
N LYS A 41 13.51 -4.94 -10.02
CA LYS A 41 13.71 -6.06 -10.97
C LYS A 41 13.04 -7.36 -10.52
N LEU A 42 11.87 -7.24 -9.88
CA LEU A 42 11.03 -8.35 -9.44
C LEU A 42 9.84 -8.51 -10.38
N SER A 43 9.46 -9.76 -10.62
CA SER A 43 8.30 -10.14 -11.42
C SER A 43 6.99 -10.09 -10.64
N GLY A 44 7.06 -10.16 -9.31
CA GLY A 44 5.93 -10.32 -8.41
C GLY A 44 5.65 -11.78 -8.04
N GLY A 45 6.19 -12.75 -8.79
CA GLY A 45 6.06 -14.17 -8.50
C GLY A 45 7.02 -14.68 -7.42
N GLU A 46 8.00 -13.87 -7.03
CA GLU A 46 8.94 -14.21 -5.97
C GLU A 46 8.21 -14.40 -4.63
N GLN A 47 8.67 -15.37 -3.85
CA GLN A 47 8.03 -15.76 -2.60
C GLN A 47 8.63 -15.01 -1.42
N ILE A 48 7.77 -14.64 -0.46
CA ILE A 48 8.14 -14.07 0.83
C ILE A 48 7.52 -14.91 1.95
N LYS A 49 8.32 -15.21 2.97
CA LYS A 49 7.84 -15.82 4.22
C LYS A 49 7.47 -14.71 5.19
N LEU A 50 6.21 -14.70 5.63
CA LEU A 50 5.69 -13.74 6.60
C LEU A 50 5.97 -14.20 8.04
N LEU A 51 5.72 -13.31 9.01
CA LEU A 51 5.95 -13.59 10.43
C LEU A 51 5.05 -14.70 10.98
N ASP A 52 3.89 -14.93 10.37
CA ASP A 52 2.97 -16.02 10.66
C ASP A 52 3.38 -17.36 10.01
N GLU A 53 4.59 -17.41 9.46
CA GLU A 53 5.18 -18.51 8.69
C GLU A 53 4.52 -18.83 7.35
N SER A 54 3.47 -18.09 6.97
CA SER A 54 2.85 -18.27 5.66
C SER A 54 3.80 -17.83 4.56
N ILE A 55 3.72 -18.53 3.43
CA ILE A 55 4.47 -18.20 2.22
C ILE A 55 3.49 -17.66 1.18
N ARG A 56 3.81 -16.48 0.65
CA ARG A 56 3.00 -15.73 -0.31
C ARG A 56 3.88 -15.24 -1.44
N SER A 57 3.31 -14.98 -2.62
CA SER A 57 4.01 -14.22 -3.67
C SER A 57 3.81 -12.73 -3.45
N TYR A 58 4.75 -11.90 -3.91
CA TYR A 58 4.57 -10.44 -3.84
C TYR A 58 3.29 -9.96 -4.53
N SER A 59 2.90 -10.62 -5.63
CA SER A 59 1.66 -10.33 -6.36
C SER A 59 0.38 -10.73 -5.63
N SER A 60 0.45 -11.65 -4.66
CA SER A 60 -0.72 -12.07 -3.87
C SER A 60 -0.93 -11.23 -2.62
N LEU A 61 -0.04 -10.28 -2.33
CA LEU A 61 -0.19 -9.35 -1.22
C LEU A 61 -1.11 -8.22 -1.66
N GLU A 62 -2.27 -8.11 -1.00
CA GLU A 62 -3.32 -7.17 -1.37
C GLU A 62 -3.87 -6.46 -0.13
N LEU A 63 -4.43 -5.26 -0.33
CA LEU A 63 -5.07 -4.47 0.71
C LEU A 63 -6.51 -4.13 0.36
N PRO A 64 -7.44 -4.22 1.33
CA PRO A 64 -8.80 -3.72 1.17
C PRO A 64 -8.83 -2.19 1.27
N ILE A 65 -9.37 -1.54 0.24
CA ILE A 65 -9.59 -0.10 0.22
C ILE A 65 -10.97 0.22 -0.35
N ASP A 66 -11.58 1.30 0.14
CA ASP A 66 -12.78 1.86 -0.48
C ASP A 66 -12.45 2.41 -1.88
N ALA A 67 -13.28 2.09 -2.88
CA ALA A 67 -13.03 2.47 -4.26
C ALA A 67 -12.89 4.00 -4.48
N SER A 68 -13.68 4.82 -3.77
CA SER A 68 -13.57 6.28 -3.88
C SER A 68 -12.25 6.77 -3.31
N LEU A 69 -11.86 6.29 -2.13
CA LEU A 69 -10.56 6.64 -1.53
C LEU A 69 -9.37 6.17 -2.36
N ASN A 70 -9.49 5.02 -3.03
CA ASN A 70 -8.45 4.55 -3.93
C ASN A 70 -8.21 5.52 -5.10
N ASN A 71 -9.30 6.00 -5.71
CA ASN A 71 -9.23 6.86 -6.89
C ASN A 71 -8.88 8.31 -6.52
N GLU A 72 -9.46 8.84 -5.45
CA GLU A 72 -9.31 10.25 -5.06
C GLU A 72 -8.02 10.53 -4.29
N PHE A 73 -7.49 9.54 -3.58
CA PHE A 73 -6.35 9.75 -2.68
C PHE A 73 -5.16 8.85 -2.97
N LEU A 74 -5.33 7.52 -2.96
CA LEU A 74 -4.19 6.61 -3.04
C LEU A 74 -3.54 6.60 -4.42
N THR A 75 -4.33 6.60 -5.50
CA THR A 75 -3.81 6.58 -6.87
C THR A 75 -3.00 7.85 -7.18
N PRO A 76 -3.47 9.07 -6.87
CA PRO A 76 -2.66 10.28 -7.00
C PRO A 76 -1.39 10.26 -6.16
N LEU A 77 -1.46 9.75 -4.92
CA LEU A 77 -0.30 9.60 -4.05
C LEU A 77 0.73 8.66 -4.68
N GLU A 78 0.33 7.48 -5.15
CA GLU A 78 1.21 6.53 -5.84
C GLU A 78 1.89 7.13 -7.07
N GLN A 79 1.14 7.85 -7.90
CA GLN A 79 1.71 8.52 -9.08
C GLN A 79 2.73 9.60 -8.70
N LYS A 80 2.45 10.36 -7.63
CA LYS A 80 3.38 11.36 -7.10
C LYS A 80 4.69 10.71 -6.63
N ILE A 81 4.59 9.62 -5.88
CA ILE A 81 5.75 8.86 -5.37
C ILE A 81 6.52 8.21 -6.52
N GLU A 82 5.85 7.49 -7.43
CA GLU A 82 6.47 6.83 -8.59
C GLU A 82 7.30 7.83 -9.41
N LYS A 83 6.74 9.01 -9.70
CA LYS A 83 7.43 10.06 -10.45
C LYS A 83 8.70 10.54 -9.75
N ALA A 84 8.63 10.75 -8.43
CA ALA A 84 9.79 11.19 -7.65
C ALA A 84 10.88 10.11 -7.63
N PHE A 85 10.52 8.85 -7.36
CA PHE A 85 11.45 7.73 -7.36
C PHE A 85 12.07 7.47 -8.74
N GLY A 86 11.32 7.69 -9.82
CA GLY A 86 11.82 7.59 -11.19
C GLY A 86 12.85 8.67 -11.57
N THR A 87 12.85 9.81 -10.87
CA THR A 87 13.79 10.93 -11.12
C THR A 87 15.01 10.86 -10.20
N GLY A 88 14.89 10.17 -9.06
CA GLY A 88 15.98 9.93 -8.12
C GLY A 88 15.94 10.83 -6.89
N TYR A 89 17.01 10.78 -6.10
CA TYR A 89 17.07 11.33 -4.74
C TYR A 89 16.62 12.79 -4.64
N ALA A 90 17.01 13.65 -5.59
CA ALA A 90 16.71 15.08 -5.55
C ALA A 90 15.20 15.40 -5.61
N GLU A 91 14.39 14.53 -6.25
CA GLU A 91 12.93 14.69 -6.26
C GLU A 91 12.28 13.98 -5.08
N VAL A 92 12.84 12.85 -4.65
CA VAL A 92 12.37 12.14 -3.46
C VAL A 92 12.52 13.01 -2.20
N SER A 93 13.62 13.77 -2.07
CA SER A 93 13.86 14.65 -0.93
C SER A 93 12.94 15.87 -0.87
N LYS A 94 12.21 16.18 -1.95
CA LYS A 94 11.21 17.25 -2.02
C LYS A 94 9.80 16.77 -1.71
N LEU A 95 9.60 15.47 -1.53
CA LEU A 95 8.30 14.94 -1.14
C LEU A 95 7.94 15.42 0.26
N GLU A 96 6.66 15.74 0.46
CA GLU A 96 6.13 16.07 1.76
C GLU A 96 6.28 14.86 2.70
N GLU A 97 6.70 15.10 3.94
CA GLU A 97 6.89 14.04 4.95
C GLU A 97 5.61 13.22 5.12
N ASN A 98 4.45 13.88 5.14
CA ASN A 98 3.16 13.22 5.29
C ASN A 98 2.83 12.27 4.12
N ASP A 99 3.23 12.60 2.89
CA ASP A 99 3.00 11.73 1.74
C ASP A 99 3.84 10.46 1.85
N LEU A 100 5.11 10.61 2.25
CA LEU A 100 6.00 9.48 2.51
C LEU A 100 5.48 8.63 3.67
N PHE A 101 5.04 9.26 4.76
CA PHE A 101 4.51 8.56 5.93
C PHE A 101 3.28 7.73 5.57
N ILE A 102 2.34 8.28 4.81
CA ILE A 102 1.14 7.57 4.40
C ILE A 102 1.46 6.45 3.40
N TRP A 103 2.35 6.71 2.43
CA TRP A 103 2.74 5.71 1.43
C TRP A 103 3.48 4.53 2.07
N ILE A 104 4.43 4.80 2.97
CA ILE A 104 5.14 3.76 3.72
C ILE A 104 4.20 3.03 4.67
N GLY A 105 3.28 3.77 5.30
CA GLY A 105 2.25 3.24 6.17
C GLY A 105 1.45 2.12 5.53
N LYS A 106 1.16 2.22 4.22
CA LYS A 106 0.50 1.14 3.45
C LYS A 106 1.18 -0.23 3.62
N PHE A 107 2.52 -0.28 3.60
CA PHE A 107 3.27 -1.54 3.70
C PHE A 107 3.24 -2.15 5.10
N LEU A 108 3.02 -1.33 6.13
CA LEU A 108 2.96 -1.79 7.53
C LEU A 108 1.58 -2.36 7.90
N TYR A 109 0.58 -2.16 7.05
CA TYR A 109 -0.80 -2.62 7.26
C TYR A 109 -1.10 -3.95 6.56
N GLY A 110 -0.28 -4.31 5.58
CA GLY A 110 -0.38 -5.56 4.82
C GLY A 110 0.44 -6.69 5.41
#